data_AF-A0A844E6Z3-F1
#
_entry.id   AF-A0A844E6Z3-F1
#
_cell.length_a   1.000
_cell.length_b   1.000
_cell.length_c   1.000
_cell.angle_alpha   90.00
_cell.angle_beta   90.00
_cell.angle_gamma   90.00
#
_symmetry.space_group_name_H-M   'P 1'
#
loop_
_entity.id
_entity.type
_entity.pdbx_description
1 polymer ?
#
loop_
_entity_poly.entity_id
_entity_poly.type
_entity_poly.pdbx_seq_one_letter_code
_entity_poly.pdbx_strand_id
1 'polypeptide(L)' 'MRTIVETSKGYVLVDSYDTGDELWTAVFKCKEDGEVMSWRRLDSKRYMTIQEAIKGHWDMIEKWRSK' A
#
# COMPACT_ATOMS: atom_id res chain seq x y z
N MET A 1 -3.04 0.16 -8.27
CA MET A 1 -2.52 1.54 -8.06
C MET A 1 -1.33 1.45 -7.13
N ARG A 2 -0.20 2.03 -7.50
CA ARG A 2 1.06 1.95 -6.74
C ARG A 2 1.54 3.33 -6.34
N THR A 3 1.90 3.50 -5.08
CA THR A 3 2.45 4.74 -4.55
C THR A 3 3.60 4.44 -3.61
N ILE A 4 4.74 5.10 -3.82
CA ILE A 4 5.89 5.04 -2.92
C ILE A 4 5.73 6.13 -1.88
N VAL A 5 5.97 5.77 -0.61
CA VAL A 5 5.89 6.68 0.53
C VAL A 5 7.22 6.65 1.26
N GLU A 6 7.85 7.82 1.38
CA GLU A 6 8.98 8.04 2.27
C GLU A 6 8.49 8.11 3.73
N THR A 7 9.20 7.45 4.62
CA THR A 7 8.91 7.36 6.06
C THR A 7 10.20 7.60 6.86
N SER A 8 10.08 7.78 8.17
CA SER A 8 11.26 7.94 9.05
C SER A 8 12.24 6.75 9.03
N LYS A 9 11.81 5.59 8.51
CA LYS A 9 12.58 4.33 8.49
C LYS A 9 12.93 3.84 7.07
N GLY A 10 12.79 4.72 6.07
CA GLY A 10 13.02 4.41 4.65
C GLY A 10 11.72 4.44 3.83
N TYR A 11 11.65 3.64 2.77
CA TYR A 11 10.54 3.68 1.81
C TYR A 11 9.60 2.48 1.94
N VAL A 12 8.31 2.74 1.72
CA VAL A 12 7.28 1.71 1.60
C VAL A 12 6.50 1.87 0.31
N LEU A 13 6.11 0.75 -0.30
CA LEU A 13 5.23 0.69 -1.45
C LEU A 13 3.81 0.37 -0.97
N VAL A 14 2.89 1.30 -1.19
CA VAL A 14 1.45 1.06 -1.05
C VAL A 14 0.93 0.59 -2.41
N ASP A 15 0.40 -0.62 -2.47
CA ASP A 15 -0.11 -1.24 -3.69
C ASP A 15 -1.56 -1.68 -3.51
N SER A 16 -2.44 -1.20 -4.39
CA SER A 16 -3.82 -1.64 -4.47
C SER A 16 -4.04 -2.49 -5.71
N TYR A 17 -4.53 -3.70 -5.52
CA TYR A 17 -4.70 -4.70 -6.57
C TYR A 17 -5.99 -5.50 -6.38
N ASP A 18 -6.48 -6.04 -7.48
CA ASP A 18 -7.67 -6.89 -7.54
C ASP A 18 -7.23 -8.36 -7.60
N THR A 19 -7.81 -9.20 -6.75
CA THR A 19 -7.56 -10.65 -6.75
C THR A 19 -8.66 -11.46 -7.44
N GLY A 20 -9.64 -10.80 -8.06
CA GLY A 20 -10.80 -11.40 -8.73
C GLY A 20 -12.03 -11.50 -7.82
N ASP A 21 -11.83 -11.87 -6.56
CA ASP A 21 -12.91 -11.96 -5.56
C ASP A 21 -12.97 -10.72 -4.65
N GLU A 22 -11.86 -10.02 -4.48
CA GLU A 22 -11.69 -8.94 -3.51
C GLU A 22 -10.68 -7.91 -4.01
N LEU A 23 -10.84 -6.67 -3.53
CA LEU A 23 -9.88 -5.62 -3.73
C LEU A 23 -9.03 -5.46 -2.49
N TRP A 24 -7.72 -5.32 -2.68
CA TRP A 24 -6.76 -5.20 -1.61
C TRP A 24 -5.97 -3.91 -1.73
N THR A 25 -5.55 -3.37 -0.59
CA THR A 25 -4.44 -2.41 -0.47
C THR A 25 -3.46 -3.00 0.53
N ALA A 26 -2.19 -3.16 0.12
CA ALA A 26 -1.13 -3.69 0.97
C ALA A 26 0.10 -2.78 0.96
N VAL A 27 0.89 -2.86 2.03
CA VAL A 27 2.11 -2.09 2.21
C VAL A 27 3.30 -3.02 2.32
N PHE A 28 4.34 -2.75 1.53
CA PHE A 28 5.57 -3.53 1.48
C PHE A 28 6.78 -2.63 1.72
N LYS A 29 7.86 -3.19 2.27
CA LYS A 29 9.14 -2.49 2.31
C LYS A 29 9.72 -2.44 0.89
N CYS A 30 10.12 -1.26 0.42
CA CYS A 30 10.74 -1.10 -0.89
C CYS A 30 11.98 -0.22 -0.83
N LYS A 31 12.73 -0.18 -1.93
CA LYS A 31 13.73 0.85 -2.21
C LYS A 31 13.03 2.14 -2.68
N GLU A 32 13.80 3.21 -2.83
CA GLU A 32 13.32 4.52 -3.29
C GLU A 32 12.66 4.46 -4.68
N ASP A 33 13.12 3.56 -5.55
CA ASP A 33 12.58 3.33 -6.89
C ASP A 33 11.32 2.44 -6.92
N GLY A 34 10.88 1.95 -5.76
CA GLY A 34 9.71 1.09 -5.62
C GLY A 34 10.01 -0.42 -5.78
N GLU A 35 11.27 -0.83 -5.93
CA GLU A 35 11.63 -2.25 -5.92
C GLU A 35 11.32 -2.85 -4.53
N VAL A 36 10.41 -3.82 -4.50
CA VAL A 36 9.98 -4.49 -3.27
C VAL A 36 11.13 -5.31 -2.71
N MET A 37 11.60 -4.95 -1.51
CA MET A 37 12.68 -5.65 -0.81
C MET A 37 12.18 -6.92 -0.09
N SER A 38 10.90 -6.95 0.28
CA SER A 38 10.26 -8.09 0.95
C SER A 38 8.77 -8.12 0.65
N TRP A 39 8.28 -9.29 0.22
CA TRP A 39 6.86 -9.54 -0.05
C TRP A 39 6.02 -9.79 1.21
N ARG A 40 6.62 -9.74 2.40
CA ARG A 40 5.86 -9.76 3.64
C ARG A 40 5.11 -8.44 3.79
N ARG A 41 3.78 -8.51 3.79
CA ARG A 41 2.90 -7.36 4.03
C ARG A 41 3.19 -6.78 5.42
N LEU A 42 3.52 -5.50 5.48
CA LEU A 42 3.64 -4.73 6.72
C LEU A 42 2.27 -4.30 7.24
N ASP A 43 1.36 -4.03 6.31
CA ASP A 43 -0.03 -3.66 6.56
C ASP A 43 -0.87 -4.07 5.34
N SER A 44 -2.15 -4.35 5.55
CA SER A 44 -3.07 -4.62 4.44
C SER A 44 -4.52 -4.49 4.85
N LYS A 45 -5.37 -4.12 3.89
CA LYS A 45 -6.81 -4.03 4.07
C LYS A 45 -7.54 -4.50 2.81
N ARG A 46 -8.74 -5.03 3.02
CA ARG A 46 -9.66 -5.53 1.99
C ARG A 46 -10.84 -4.59 1.80
N TYR A 47 -11.38 -4.59 0.59
CA TYR A 47 -12.51 -3.75 0.17
C TYR A 47 -13.42 -4.52 -0.79
N MET A 48 -14.72 -4.18 -0.78
CA MET A 48 -15.73 -4.81 -1.64
C MET A 48 -15.93 -4.03 -2.94
N THR A 49 -15.59 -2.74 -2.95
CA THR A 49 -15.80 -1.85 -4.10
C THR A 49 -14.54 -1.08 -4.48
N ILE A 50 -14.45 -0.69 -5.75
CA ILE A 50 -13.32 0.07 -6.28
C ILE A 50 -13.19 1.42 -5.57
N GLN A 51 -14.30 2.09 -5.27
CA GLN A 51 -14.32 3.36 -4.57
C GLN A 51 -13.73 3.24 -3.15
N GLU A 52 -14.09 2.18 -2.42
CA GLU A 52 -13.51 1.90 -1.10
C GLU A 52 -12.02 1.59 -1.19
N ALA A 53 -11.59 0.84 -2.20
CA ALA A 53 -10.17 0.54 -2.42
C ALA A 53 -9.35 1.79 -2.74
N ILE A 54 -9.88 2.71 -3.56
CA ILE A 54 -9.25 4.00 -3.86
C ILE A 54 -9.13 4.84 -2.60
N LYS A 55 -10.23 5.02 -1.86
CA LYS A 55 -10.20 5.77 -0.59
C LYS A 55 -9.20 5.14 0.39
N GLY A 56 -9.28 3.84 0.55
CA GLY A 56 -8.41 3.08 1.43
C GLY A 56 -6.93 3.14 1.06
N HIS A 57 -6.60 3.31 -0.22
CA HIS A 57 -5.22 3.55 -0.66
C HIS A 57 -4.69 4.90 -0.15
N TRP A 58 -5.46 5.97 -0.30
CA TRP A 58 -5.09 7.30 0.19
C TRP A 58 -4.99 7.33 1.71
N ASP A 59 -5.96 6.73 2.40
CA ASP A 59 -5.92 6.57 3.87
C ASP A 59 -4.64 5.84 4.31
N MET A 60 -4.19 4.84 3.55
CA MET A 60 -2.96 4.09 3.84
C MET A 60 -1.71 4.94 3.62
N ILE A 61 -1.66 5.76 2.57
CA ILE A 61 -0.56 6.71 2.33
C ILE A 61 -0.44 7.68 3.51
N GLU A 62 -1.55 8.32 3.92
CA GLU A 62 -1.54 9.28 5.03
C GLU A 62 -1.10 8.63 6.34
N LYS A 63 -1.60 7.41 6.62
CA LYS A 63 -1.20 6.61 7.78
C LYS A 63 0.30 6.31 7.79
N TRP A 64 0.91 6.05 6.64
CA TRP A 64 2.34 5.70 6.58
C TRP A 64 3.26 6.91 6.49
N ARG A 65 2.82 8.04 5.92
CA ARG A 65 3.54 9.33 5.98
C ARG A 65 3.74 9.84 7.40
N SER A 66 2.85 9.46 8.31
CA SER A 66 2.88 9.87 9.72
C SER A 66 3.66 8.91 10.64
N LYS A 67 4.41 7.95 10.08
CA LYS A 67 5.25 6.97 10.82
C LYS A 67 6.74 7.20 10.61
#